data_AF-A0A1F9NPK6-F1
#
_entry.id   AF-A0A1F9NPK6-F1
#
_cell.length_a   1.000
_cell.length_b   1.000
_cell.length_c   1.000
_cell.angle_alpha   90.00
_cell.angle_beta   90.00
_cell.angle_gamma   90.00
#
_symmetry.space_group_name_H-M   'P 1'
#
loop_
_entity.id
_entity.type
_entity.pdbx_description
1 polymer ?
#
loop_
_entity_poly.entity_id
_entity_poly.type
_entity_poly.pdbx_seq_one_letter_code
_entity_poly.pdbx_strand_id
1 'polypeptide(L)'
;MTLFNGRYRWDGTKKDNLDPIAWFPGSYDVKILDCSKETGKVRLLKPYLCLYARTGEGQSISAQPEKFALRICRDFSLEIGRVLWVEDLLTEQDRYEVVSFIRTGKVGNSPLYRSIKRMASAREIEYIKKALINRLCTNGRT
;
A
#
# COMPACT_ATOMS: atom_id res chain seq x y z
N MET A 1 -4.25 -3.45 -13.64
CA MET A 1 -5.04 -4.62 -13.15
C MET A 1 -5.22 -4.50 -11.64
N THR A 2 -6.35 -4.91 -11.09
CA THR A 2 -6.57 -4.86 -9.62
C THR A 2 -6.09 -6.16 -8.99
N LEU A 3 -5.19 -6.07 -8.01
CA LEU A 3 -4.76 -7.21 -7.19
C LEU A 3 -5.63 -7.35 -5.94
N PHE A 4 -6.04 -6.22 -5.36
CA PHE A 4 -6.92 -6.20 -4.18
C PHE A 4 -7.74 -4.91 -4.14
N ASN A 5 -8.97 -5.01 -3.62
CA ASN A 5 -9.83 -3.87 -3.37
C ASN A 5 -10.85 -4.23 -2.29
N GLY A 6 -10.57 -3.87 -1.04
CA GLY A 6 -11.47 -4.17 0.06
C GLY A 6 -10.87 -3.82 1.41
N ARG A 7 -11.55 -4.25 2.47
CA ARG A 7 -11.10 -4.03 3.83
C ARG A 7 -10.07 -5.09 4.24
N TYR A 8 -8.88 -4.65 4.60
CA TYR A 8 -7.83 -5.49 5.15
C TYR A 8 -7.85 -5.41 6.68
N ARG A 9 -7.98 -6.56 7.35
CA ARG A 9 -8.15 -6.66 8.81
C ARG A 9 -7.04 -7.48 9.46
N TRP A 10 -6.70 -7.13 10.70
CA TRP A 10 -5.87 -7.95 11.57
C TRP A 10 -6.45 -8.02 12.98
N ASP A 11 -6.10 -9.08 13.71
CA ASP A 11 -6.68 -9.43 15.02
C ASP A 11 -5.71 -9.23 16.20
N GLY A 12 -4.50 -8.73 15.94
CA GLY A 12 -3.50 -8.53 16.98
C GLY A 12 -2.72 -9.78 17.39
N THR A 13 -3.00 -10.92 16.76
CA THR A 13 -2.37 -12.19 17.10
C THR A 13 -1.14 -12.48 16.24
N LYS A 14 -0.14 -13.13 16.84
CA LYS A 14 1.03 -13.63 16.13
C LYS A 14 0.58 -14.79 15.23
N LYS A 15 0.84 -14.70 13.93
CA LYS A 15 0.56 -15.79 12.97
C LYS A 15 1.83 -16.12 12.20
N ASP A 16 2.10 -17.42 12.03
CA ASP A 16 3.18 -17.94 11.18
C ASP A 16 4.58 -17.41 11.54
N ASN A 17 4.93 -17.41 12.83
CA ASN A 17 6.19 -16.87 13.37
C ASN A 17 6.45 -15.37 13.12
N LEU A 18 5.54 -14.65 12.47
CA LEU A 18 5.64 -13.21 12.29
C LEU A 18 4.93 -12.47 13.41
N ASP A 19 5.56 -11.41 13.88
CA ASP A 19 4.89 -10.43 14.73
C ASP A 19 3.59 -9.94 14.08
N PRO A 20 2.57 -9.63 14.89
CA PRO A 20 1.36 -9.03 14.36
C PRO A 20 1.66 -7.65 13.76
N ILE A 21 0.78 -7.21 12.84
CA ILE A 21 0.82 -5.86 12.25
C ILE A 21 0.86 -4.81 13.36
N ALA A 22 -0.03 -4.96 14.34
CA ALA A 22 -0.03 -4.28 15.62
C ALA A 22 -0.61 -5.25 16.67
N TRP A 23 -0.28 -5.08 17.94
CA TRP A 23 -0.77 -5.96 19.02
C TRP A 23 -2.28 -5.84 19.30
N PHE A 24 -2.93 -4.81 18.77
CA PHE A 24 -4.36 -4.60 18.84
C PHE A 24 -5.01 -4.77 17.46
N PRO A 25 -6.23 -5.31 17.38
CA PRO A 25 -6.98 -5.40 16.13
C PRO A 25 -7.15 -4.04 15.45
N GLY A 26 -7.26 -4.08 14.13
CA GLY A 26 -7.52 -2.89 13.33
C GLY A 26 -7.84 -3.23 11.90
N SER A 27 -8.25 -2.20 11.16
CA SER A 27 -8.57 -2.36 9.75
C SER A 27 -8.28 -1.11 8.94
N TYR A 28 -7.91 -1.32 7.69
CA TYR A 28 -7.74 -0.28 6.68
C TYR A 28 -8.48 -0.72 5.41
N ASP A 29 -9.06 0.23 4.69
CA ASP A 29 -9.53 -0.02 3.33
C ASP A 29 -8.33 0.09 2.40
N VAL A 30 -8.08 -0.96 1.61
CA VAL A 30 -6.86 -1.11 0.82
C VAL A 30 -7.21 -1.38 -0.64
N LYS A 31 -6.52 -0.69 -1.54
CA LYS A 31 -6.53 -0.90 -2.99
C LYS A 31 -5.11 -1.16 -3.47
N ILE A 32 -4.90 -2.32 -4.07
CA ILE A 32 -3.62 -2.70 -4.67
C ILE A 32 -3.83 -2.85 -6.17
N LEU A 33 -3.04 -2.11 -6.95
CA LEU A 33 -3.10 -2.07 -8.40
C LEU A 33 -1.73 -2.45 -8.99
N ASP A 34 -1.77 -3.23 -10.06
CA ASP A 34 -0.65 -3.45 -10.97
C ASP A 34 -0.75 -2.47 -12.15
N CYS A 35 0.21 -1.55 -12.20
CA CYS A 35 0.38 -0.49 -13.20
C CYS A 35 1.48 -0.82 -14.22
N SER A 36 2.13 -1.98 -14.13
CA SER A 36 3.25 -2.36 -15.02
C SER A 36 2.87 -2.38 -16.50
N LYS A 37 1.61 -2.72 -16.82
CA LYS A 37 1.12 -2.86 -18.18
C LYS A 37 0.73 -1.53 -18.85
N GLU A 38 0.62 -0.43 -18.10
CA GLU A 38 0.17 0.86 -18.66
C GLU A 38 1.22 1.56 -19.52
N THR A 39 2.49 1.14 -19.45
CA THR A 39 3.63 1.91 -20.01
C THR A 39 4.28 1.29 -21.24
N GLY A 40 3.77 0.15 -21.73
CA GLY A 40 4.08 -0.46 -23.03
C GLY A 40 5.53 -0.91 -23.23
N LYS A 41 6.49 0.02 -23.21
CA LYS A 41 7.93 -0.18 -23.45
C LYS A 41 8.83 0.27 -22.29
N VAL A 42 8.32 1.07 -21.34
CA VAL A 42 9.11 1.57 -20.21
C VAL A 42 8.79 0.75 -18.96
N ARG A 43 9.81 0.25 -18.26
CA ARG A 43 9.60 -0.42 -16.97
C ARG A 43 9.54 0.63 -15.85
N LEU A 44 8.38 0.74 -15.20
CA LEU A 44 8.22 1.58 -14.00
C LEU A 44 9.11 1.03 -12.87
N LEU A 45 9.78 1.93 -12.14
CA LEU A 45 10.48 1.58 -10.89
C LEU A 45 9.50 1.05 -9.83
N LYS A 46 8.32 1.67 -9.74
CA LYS A 46 7.23 1.29 -8.84
C LYS A 46 6.02 0.84 -9.66
N PRO A 47 6.02 -0.40 -10.18
CA PRO A 47 4.94 -0.91 -11.01
C PRO A 47 3.65 -1.16 -10.24
N TYR A 48 3.67 -1.17 -8.91
CA TYR A 48 2.47 -1.40 -8.10
C TYR A 48 2.10 -0.14 -7.32
N LEU A 49 0.80 0.11 -7.17
CA LEU A 49 0.25 1.13 -6.27
C LEU A 49 -0.51 0.44 -5.15
N CYS A 50 -0.18 0.75 -3.90
CA CYS A 50 -0.95 0.37 -2.72
C CYS A 50 -1.48 1.64 -2.06
N LEU A 51 -2.77 1.90 -2.25
CA LEU A 51 -3.50 2.95 -1.55
C LEU A 51 -4.20 2.34 -0.33
N TYR A 52 -4.02 2.93 0.84
CA TYR A 52 -4.70 2.50 2.05
C TYR A 52 -5.27 3.69 2.82
N ALA A 53 -6.43 3.51 3.42
CA ALA A 53 -7.14 4.54 4.16
C ALA A 53 -7.66 3.98 5.48
N ARG A 54 -7.61 4.79 6.54
CA ARG A 54 -8.11 4.36 7.85
C ARG A 54 -9.63 4.24 7.79
N THR A 55 -10.16 3.15 8.34
CA THR A 55 -11.62 2.93 8.43
C THR A 55 -12.27 3.65 9.60
N GLY A 56 -11.46 4.12 10.55
CA GLY A 56 -11.90 4.57 11.88
C GLY A 56 -12.00 3.43 12.91
N GLU A 57 -11.88 2.17 12.49
CA GLU A 57 -12.03 1.00 13.36
C GLU A 57 -10.66 0.45 13.82
N GLY A 58 -10.47 0.38 15.14
CA GLY A 58 -9.31 -0.23 15.78
C GLY A 58 -8.01 0.58 15.68
N GLN A 59 -6.89 -0.11 15.90
CA GLN A 59 -5.58 0.50 16.03
C GLN A 59 -5.11 1.16 14.72
N SER A 60 -4.65 2.40 14.82
CA SER A 60 -4.00 3.09 13.70
C SER A 60 -2.58 2.54 13.51
N ILE A 61 -2.23 2.28 12.24
CA ILE A 61 -0.86 1.94 11.83
C ILE A 61 -0.14 3.12 11.20
N SER A 62 -0.80 4.29 11.12
CA SER A 62 -0.28 5.47 10.41
C SER A 62 1.12 5.90 10.91
N ALA A 63 1.40 5.76 12.21
CA ALA A 63 2.70 6.12 12.77
C ALA A 63 3.80 5.06 12.52
N GLN A 64 3.42 3.79 12.35
CA GLN A 64 4.34 2.65 12.18
C GLN A 64 3.76 1.64 11.17
N PRO A 65 3.71 1.99 9.87
CA PRO A 65 3.08 1.17 8.84
C PRO A 65 3.97 0.03 8.33
N GLU A 66 5.18 -0.18 8.86
CA GLU A 66 6.17 -1.10 8.32
C GLU A 66 5.71 -2.55 8.38
N LYS A 67 5.18 -2.99 9.54
CA LYS A 67 4.67 -4.36 9.68
C LYS A 67 3.46 -4.61 8.79
N PHE A 68 2.60 -3.60 8.63
CA PHE A 68 1.47 -3.64 7.70
C PHE A 68 1.97 -3.81 6.25
N ALA A 69 2.91 -2.99 5.81
CA ALA A 69 3.46 -3.05 4.45
C ALA A 69 4.14 -4.40 4.15
N LEU A 70 4.93 -4.93 5.11
CA LEU A 70 5.54 -6.24 4.98
C LEU A 70 4.51 -7.37 4.89
N ARG A 71 3.42 -7.27 5.66
CA ARG A 71 2.35 -8.26 5.60
C ARG A 71 1.62 -8.23 4.25
N ILE A 72 1.29 -7.04 3.74
CA ILE A 72 0.74 -6.86 2.38
C ILE A 72 1.70 -7.44 1.34
N CYS A 73 3.00 -7.16 1.43
CA CYS A 73 3.98 -7.71 0.50
C CYS A 73 3.99 -9.24 0.50
N ARG A 74 3.92 -9.86 1.67
CA ARG A 74 3.85 -11.33 1.79
C ARG A 74 2.57 -11.89 1.19
N ASP A 75 1.42 -11.34 1.59
CA ASP A 75 0.11 -11.87 1.23
C ASP A 75 -0.20 -11.69 -0.27
N PHE A 76 0.37 -10.66 -0.92
CA PHE A 76 0.18 -10.39 -2.35
C PHE A 76 1.43 -10.62 -3.21
N SER A 77 2.48 -11.24 -2.65
CA SER A 77 3.76 -11.51 -3.33
C SER A 77 4.39 -10.27 -4.00
N LEU A 78 4.45 -9.16 -3.27
CA LEU A 78 5.03 -7.90 -3.72
C LEU A 78 6.40 -7.64 -3.08
N GLU A 79 7.21 -6.82 -3.74
CA GLU A 79 8.45 -6.29 -3.18
C GLU A 79 8.22 -4.87 -2.65
N ILE A 80 8.49 -4.62 -1.37
CA ILE A 80 8.17 -3.35 -0.70
C ILE A 80 8.71 -2.10 -1.42
N GLY A 81 9.89 -2.20 -2.03
CA GLY A 81 10.54 -1.12 -2.77
C GLY A 81 9.92 -0.85 -4.16
N ARG A 82 9.20 -1.82 -4.72
CA ARG A 82 8.54 -1.76 -6.03
C ARG A 82 7.07 -1.33 -5.94
N VAL A 83 6.62 -0.98 -4.75
CA VAL A 83 5.28 -0.45 -4.49
C VAL A 83 5.36 1.06 -4.23
N LEU A 84 4.48 1.82 -4.86
CA LEU A 84 4.13 3.18 -4.45
C LEU A 84 3.09 3.06 -3.33
N TRP A 85 3.51 3.36 -2.10
CA TRP A 85 2.64 3.32 -0.93
C TRP A 85 2.04 4.69 -0.70
N VAL A 86 0.73 4.72 -0.57
CA VAL A 86 -0.04 5.94 -0.42
C VAL A 86 -1.04 5.75 0.71
N GLU A 87 -0.96 6.62 1.71
CA GLU A 87 -2.02 6.77 2.70
C GLU A 87 -2.98 7.86 2.26
N ASP A 88 -4.26 7.53 2.16
CA ASP A 88 -5.31 8.53 2.04
C ASP A 88 -5.74 8.94 3.44
N LEU A 89 -5.52 10.21 3.79
CA LEU A 89 -5.86 10.72 5.13
C LEU A 89 -7.37 10.92 5.31
N LEU A 90 -8.14 10.99 4.22
CA LEU A 90 -9.59 11.26 4.22
C LEU A 90 -9.99 12.57 4.93
N THR A 91 -9.04 13.42 5.31
CA THR A 91 -9.32 14.69 6.01
C THR A 91 -9.72 15.79 5.03
N GLU A 92 -9.14 15.77 3.83
CA GLU A 92 -9.38 16.74 2.77
C GLU A 92 -9.34 16.01 1.42
N GLN A 93 -9.98 16.60 0.41
CA GLN A 93 -9.96 16.05 -0.94
C GLN A 93 -8.52 16.00 -1.47
N ASP A 94 -8.15 14.85 -2.06
CA ASP A 94 -6.85 14.61 -2.68
C ASP A 94 -5.63 14.71 -1.74
N ARG A 95 -5.86 14.60 -0.44
CA ARG A 95 -4.80 14.65 0.57
C ARG A 95 -4.16 13.29 0.79
N TYR A 96 -3.18 13.01 -0.06
CA TYR A 96 -2.40 11.78 -0.05
C TYR A 96 -1.02 11.97 0.60
N GLU A 97 -0.62 11.03 1.46
CA GLU A 97 0.76 10.89 1.93
C GLU A 97 1.45 9.75 1.21
N VAL A 98 2.57 10.06 0.54
CA VAL A 98 3.46 9.04 0.00
C VAL A 98 4.35 8.51 1.12
N VAL A 99 4.30 7.20 1.33
CA VAL A 99 5.08 6.51 2.36
C VAL A 99 6.27 5.81 1.73
N SER A 100 7.46 6.13 2.23
CA SER A 100 8.71 5.52 1.79
C SER A 100 9.29 4.65 2.90
N PHE A 101 9.61 3.40 2.56
CA PHE A 101 10.23 2.45 3.48
C PHE A 101 11.73 2.36 3.21
N ILE A 102 12.54 2.80 4.17
CA ILE A 102 14.00 2.74 4.10
C ILE A 102 14.46 1.57 4.94
N ARG A 103 15.20 0.65 4.33
CA ARG A 103 15.79 -0.48 5.05
C ARG A 103 16.87 0.05 5.99
N THR A 104 16.72 -0.22 7.29
CA THR A 104 17.67 0.21 8.32
C THR A 104 18.55 -0.94 8.82
N GLY A 105 18.13 -2.19 8.57
CA GLY A 105 18.90 -3.36 8.99
C GLY A 105 18.12 -4.66 8.81
N LYS A 106 18.38 -5.61 9.71
CA LYS A 106 17.66 -6.88 9.83
C LYS A 106 17.72 -7.40 11.26
N VAL A 107 16.69 -8.13 11.67
CA VAL A 107 16.69 -8.97 12.89
C VAL A 107 16.58 -10.41 12.43
N GLY A 108 17.62 -11.20 12.67
CA GLY A 108 17.77 -12.51 12.02
C GLY A 108 17.74 -12.35 10.49
N ASN A 109 16.79 -13.02 9.84
CA ASN A 109 16.56 -12.92 8.39
C ASN A 109 15.48 -11.89 8.00
N SER A 110 14.79 -11.29 8.97
CA SER A 110 13.71 -10.34 8.70
C SER A 110 14.27 -8.93 8.50
N PRO A 111 14.03 -8.28 7.35
CA PRO A 111 14.48 -6.90 7.14
C PRO A 111 13.74 -5.94 8.08
N LEU A 112 14.48 -4.97 8.62
CA LEU A 112 13.91 -3.84 9.34
C LEU A 112 13.80 -2.64 8.42
N TYR A 113 12.67 -1.95 8.51
CA TYR A 113 12.41 -0.72 7.79
C TYR A 113 12.08 0.40 8.79
N ARG A 114 12.34 1.63 8.37
CA ARG A 114 11.70 2.82 8.91
C ARG A 114 10.86 3.46 7.81
N SER A 115 9.71 4.02 8.18
CA SER A 115 8.88 4.81 7.29
C SER A 115 9.24 6.30 7.35
N ILE A 116 9.13 6.96 6.21
CA ILE A 116 9.12 8.41 6.09
C ILE A 116 7.91 8.78 5.24
N LYS A 117 7.20 9.82 5.66
CA LYS A 117 6.02 10.32 4.95
C LYS A 117 6.26 11.71 4.40
N ARG A 118 5.62 11.98 3.26
CA ARG A 118 5.50 13.33 2.71
C ARG A 118 4.19 13.45 1.97
N MET A 119 3.73 14.68 1.78
CA MET A 119 2.61 14.93 0.88
C MET A 119 2.96 14.48 -0.55
N ALA A 120 1.97 13.92 -1.22
CA ALA A 120 2.06 13.62 -2.64
C ALA A 120 2.22 14.93 -3.44
N SER A 121 3.09 14.91 -4.44
CA SER A 121 3.19 16.00 -5.41
C SER A 121 1.99 16.00 -6.36
N ALA A 122 1.71 17.12 -7.02
CA ALA A 122 0.61 17.21 -7.98
C ALA A 122 0.62 16.09 -9.05
N ARG A 123 1.82 15.76 -9.58
CA ARG A 123 1.98 14.65 -10.54
C ARG A 123 1.65 13.28 -9.95
N GLU A 124 1.99 13.05 -8.69
CA GLU A 124 1.65 11.80 -8.01
C GLU A 124 0.14 11.72 -7.75
N ILE A 125 -0.50 12.82 -7.37
CA ILE A 125 -1.96 12.89 -7.21
C ILE A 125 -2.65 12.57 -8.54
N GLU A 126 -2.21 13.18 -9.65
CA GLU A 126 -2.73 12.88 -10.99
C GLU A 126 -2.55 11.40 -11.34
N TYR A 127 -1.38 10.84 -11.07
CA TYR A 127 -1.10 9.42 -11.29
C TYR A 127 -2.00 8.51 -10.45
N ILE A 128 -2.15 8.78 -9.15
CA ILE A 128 -3.01 8.04 -8.23
C ILE A 128 -4.44 8.07 -8.74
N LYS A 129 -4.98 9.25 -9.06
CA LYS A 129 -6.34 9.40 -9.61
C LYS A 129 -6.52 8.61 -10.90
N LYS A 130 -5.58 8.74 -11.85
CA LYS A 130 -5.64 8.02 -13.12
C LYS A 130 -5.64 6.50 -12.90
N ALA A 131 -4.78 6.00 -12.02
CA ALA A 131 -4.71 4.58 -11.68
C ALA A 131 -6.02 4.09 -11.04
N LEU A 132 -6.70 4.93 -10.25
CA LEU A 132 -8.01 4.62 -9.68
C LEU A 132 -9.15 4.64 -10.71
N ILE A 133 -9.10 5.55 -11.70
CA ILE A 133 -10.13 5.73 -12.74
C ILE A 133 -10.03 4.68 -13.85
N ASN A 134 -8.83 4.23 -14.22
CA ASN A 134 -8.56 3.32 -15.36
C ASN A 134 -9.15 1.90 -15.23
N ARG A 135 -10.21 1.71 -14.44
CA ARG A 135 -10.99 0.48 -14.30
C ARG A 135 -12.18 0.35 -15.28
N LEU A 136 -12.34 1.21 -16.29
CA LEU A 136 -13.50 1.16 -17.20
C LEU A 136 -13.24 0.69 -18.64
N CYS A 137 -12.06 0.16 -18.97
CA CYS A 137 -11.77 -0.36 -20.32
C CYS A 137 -11.40 -1.85 -20.33
N THR A 138 -12.23 -2.72 -19.76
CA THR A 138 -12.35 -4.13 -20.18
C THR A 138 -13.78 -4.59 -19.96
N ASN A 139 -14.68 -4.18 -20.87
CA ASN A 139 -15.89 -4.91 -21.26
C ASN A 139 -16.37 -4.28 -22.56
N GLY A 140 -15.73 -4.69 -23.66
CA GLY A 140 -16.06 -4.23 -24.99
C GLY A 140 -15.44 -5.15 -26.03
N ARG A 141 -16.27 -6.10 -26.51
CA ARG A 141 -16.05 -7.01 -27.66
C ARG A 141 -15.07 -8.15 -27.32
N THR A 142 -15.41 -9.41 -27.51
CA THR A 142 -16.20 -10.09 -28.56
C THR A 142 -17.25 -11.03 -28.01
#